data_AF-A0A1I2HPI3-F1
#
_entry.id   AF-A0A1I2HPI3-F1
#
_cell.length_a   1.000
_cell.length_b   1.000
_cell.length_c   1.000
_cell.angle_alpha   90.00
_cell.angle_beta   90.00
_cell.angle_gamma   90.00
#
_symmetry.space_group_name_H-M   'P 1'
#
loop_
_entity.id
_entity.type
_entity.pdbx_description
1 polymer ?
#
loop_
_entity_poly.entity_id
_entity_poly.type
_entity_poly.pdbx_seq_one_letter_code
_entity_poly.pdbx_strand_id
1 'polypeptide(L)'
;MIDETILAKPKKVATAINLSYVAFGIGLINSYVFLLGLESTTQQKIKPILIAVLTQAFLYFLITQINAGKKWARTISLVSFVFGGISTFLTMDRFLEGDLLTELISFVIGILQLSALILLYSKEGNAWFNLKNAPLT
;
A
#
# COMPACT_ATOMS: atom_id res chain seq x y z
N MET A 1 10.71 -13.16 -32.94
CA MET A 1 10.33 -14.13 -31.88
C MET A 1 10.40 -13.36 -30.57
N ILE A 2 9.25 -12.87 -30.07
CA ILE A 2 9.24 -12.18 -28.77
C ILE A 2 9.43 -13.27 -27.74
N ASP A 3 10.54 -13.23 -27.02
CA ASP A 3 10.86 -14.18 -25.97
C ASP A 3 9.78 -14.11 -24.87
N GLU A 4 9.07 -15.22 -24.65
CA GLU A 4 7.98 -15.33 -23.66
C GLU A 4 8.45 -14.98 -22.24
N THR A 5 9.76 -15.08 -21.97
CA THR A 5 10.35 -14.69 -20.69
C THR A 5 10.24 -13.19 -20.41
N ILE A 6 10.07 -12.33 -21.43
CA ILE A 6 9.93 -10.88 -21.29
C ILE A 6 8.51 -10.50 -20.84
N LEU A 7 7.51 -11.31 -21.17
CA LEU A 7 6.12 -11.13 -20.73
C LEU A 7 5.87 -11.64 -19.30
N ALA A 8 6.72 -12.56 -18.83
CA ALA A 8 6.66 -13.10 -17.48
C ALA A 8 6.93 -11.99 -16.44
N LYS A 9 6.17 -12.04 -15.34
CA LYS A 9 6.31 -11.07 -14.24
C LYS A 9 7.68 -11.27 -13.56
N PRO A 10 8.54 -10.25 -13.45
CA PRO A 10 9.82 -10.38 -12.76
C PRO A 10 9.62 -10.76 -11.30
N LYS A 11 10.53 -11.58 -10.76
CA LYS A 11 10.48 -12.03 -9.35
C LYS A 11 10.40 -10.85 -8.38
N LYS A 12 11.16 -9.77 -8.63
CA LYS A 12 11.12 -8.54 -7.81
C LYS A 12 9.74 -7.89 -7.77
N VAL A 13 9.03 -7.86 -8.91
CA VAL A 13 7.67 -7.32 -8.99
C VAL A 13 6.68 -8.21 -8.25
N ALA A 14 6.80 -9.53 -8.40
CA ALA A 14 5.98 -10.49 -7.66
C ALA A 14 6.20 -10.37 -6.14
N THR A 15 7.46 -10.28 -5.69
CA THR A 15 7.79 -10.05 -4.28
C THR A 15 7.20 -8.74 -3.79
N ALA A 16 7.31 -7.65 -4.56
CA ALA A 16 6.73 -6.36 -4.18
C ALA A 16 5.22 -6.43 -4.00
N ILE A 17 4.51 -7.09 -4.91
CA ILE A 17 3.06 -7.29 -4.82
C ILE A 17 2.69 -8.11 -3.57
N ASN A 18 3.45 -9.17 -3.29
CA ASN A 18 3.24 -9.98 -2.09
C ASN A 18 3.47 -9.16 -0.81
N LEU A 19 4.53 -8.35 -0.76
CA LEU A 19 4.79 -7.43 0.36
C LEU A 19 3.63 -6.45 0.54
N SER A 20 3.10 -5.88 -0.54
CA SER A 20 1.93 -5.00 -0.48
C SER A 20 0.69 -5.72 0.05
N TYR A 21 0.43 -6.98 -0.33
CA TYR A 21 -0.68 -7.76 0.22
C TYR A 21 -0.49 -8.11 1.71
N VAL A 22 0.74 -8.41 2.13
CA VAL A 22 1.07 -8.64 3.55
C VAL A 22 0.85 -7.35 4.35
N ALA A 23 1.39 -6.22 3.88
CA ALA A 23 1.18 -4.92 4.51
C ALA A 23 -0.32 -4.55 4.59
N PHE A 24 -1.07 -4.82 3.53
CA PHE A 24 -2.52 -4.67 3.49
C PHE A 24 -3.24 -5.52 4.55
N GLY A 25 -2.87 -6.81 4.66
CA GLY A 25 -3.46 -7.72 5.64
C GLY A 25 -3.16 -7.32 7.08
N ILE A 26 -1.93 -6.89 7.37
CA ILE A 26 -1.56 -6.36 8.68
C ILE A 26 -2.33 -5.06 8.97
N GLY A 27 -2.48 -4.18 7.97
CA GLY A 27 -3.24 -2.93 8.09
C GLY A 27 -4.72 -3.14 8.41
N LEU A 28 -5.35 -4.19 7.87
CA LEU A 28 -6.71 -4.60 8.24
C LEU A 28 -6.82 -4.96 9.72
N ILE A 29 -5.87 -5.77 10.21
CA ILE A 29 -5.83 -6.18 11.62
C ILE A 29 -5.62 -4.95 12.50
N ASN A 30 -4.67 -4.08 12.15
CA ASN A 30 -4.38 -2.86 12.90
C ASN A 30 -5.59 -1.93 12.98
N SER A 31 -6.29 -1.76 11.85
CA SER A 31 -7.52 -0.96 11.79
C SER A 31 -8.62 -1.54 12.66
N TYR A 32 -8.76 -2.87 12.72
CA TYR A 32 -9.73 -3.53 13.58
C TYR A 32 -9.40 -3.34 15.07
N VAL A 33 -8.13 -3.50 15.47
CA VAL A 33 -7.66 -3.27 16.84
C VAL A 33 -7.93 -1.81 17.27
N PHE A 34 -7.58 -0.85 16.41
CA PHE A 34 -7.85 0.57 16.68
C PHE A 34 -9.34 0.85 16.88
N LEU A 35 -10.22 0.27 16.04
CA LEU A 35 -11.67 0.45 16.16
C LEU A 35 -12.25 -0.13 17.45
N LEU A 36 -11.69 -1.23 17.96
CA LEU A 36 -12.10 -1.82 19.24
C LEU A 36 -11.76 -0.92 20.44
N GLY A 37 -10.65 -0.19 20.36
CA GLY A 37 -10.21 0.75 21.41
C GLY A 37 -10.98 2.07 21.47
N LEU A 38 -11.88 2.34 20.51
CA LEU A 38 -12.66 3.59 20.50
C LEU A 38 -13.82 3.55 21.51
N GLU A 39 -13.65 4.23 22.64
CA GLU A 39 -14.73 4.55 23.58
C GLU A 39 -15.54 5.77 23.06
N SER A 40 -16.48 5.55 22.15
CA SER A 40 -17.36 6.63 21.66
C SER A 40 -18.77 6.15 21.31
N THR A 41 -19.74 7.06 21.39
CA THR A 41 -21.15 6.85 21.06
C THR A 41 -21.33 6.44 19.59
N THR A 42 -22.31 5.57 19.30
CA THR A 42 -22.53 4.93 17.99
C THR A 42 -22.53 5.89 16.79
N GLN A 43 -23.00 7.12 16.93
CA GLN A 43 -23.01 8.10 15.83
C GLN A 43 -21.63 8.68 15.48
N GLN A 44 -20.67 8.71 16.42
CA GLN A 44 -19.31 9.18 16.16
C GLN A 44 -18.43 8.11 15.48
N LYS A 45 -18.85 6.84 15.50
CA LYS A 45 -18.10 5.70 14.93
C LYS A 45 -18.31 5.48 13.44
N ILE A 46 -19.43 5.95 12.87
CA ILE A 46 -19.76 5.70 11.46
C ILE A 46 -18.71 6.32 10.52
N LYS A 47 -18.33 7.57 10.75
CA LYS A 47 -17.37 8.30 9.92
C LYS A 47 -15.98 7.63 9.87
N PRO A 48 -15.31 7.31 10.99
CA PRO A 48 -13.99 6.67 10.95
C PRO A 48 -14.04 5.27 10.33
N ILE A 49 -15.12 4.50 10.57
CA ILE A 49 -15.31 3.18 9.94
C ILE A 49 -15.44 3.33 8.41
N LEU A 50 -16.28 4.26 7.93
CA LEU A 50 -16.45 4.50 6.50
C LEU A 50 -15.13 4.90 5.83
N ILE A 51 -14.36 5.79 6.46
CA ILE A 51 -13.05 6.19 5.96
C ILE A 51 -12.12 4.97 5.90
N ALA A 52 -12.02 4.18 6.97
CA ALA A 52 -11.18 2.99 7.01
C ALA A 52 -11.55 1.98 5.91
N VAL A 53 -12.84 1.69 5.73
CA VAL A 53 -13.33 0.77 4.68
C VAL A 53 -13.00 1.31 3.29
N LEU A 54 -13.24 2.59 3.01
CA LEU A 54 -12.94 3.20 1.71
C LEU A 54 -11.45 3.21 1.42
N THR A 55 -10.62 3.57 2.41
CA THR A 55 -9.16 3.54 2.28
C THR A 55 -8.68 2.12 1.99
N GLN A 56 -9.20 1.13 2.70
CA GLN A 56 -8.80 -0.25 2.48
C GLN A 56 -9.23 -0.76 1.10
N ALA A 57 -10.48 -0.48 0.68
CA ALA A 57 -10.95 -0.83 -0.66
C ALA A 57 -10.09 -0.18 -1.75
N PHE A 58 -9.71 1.08 -1.57
CA PHE A 58 -8.82 1.80 -2.48
C PHE A 58 -7.41 1.18 -2.54
N LEU A 59 -6.81 0.83 -1.39
CA LEU A 59 -5.50 0.18 -1.35
C LEU A 59 -5.53 -1.20 -2.03
N TYR A 60 -6.56 -2.02 -1.76
CA TYR A 60 -6.74 -3.30 -2.44
C TYR A 60 -6.84 -3.11 -3.96
N PHE A 61 -7.65 -2.14 -4.39
CA PHE A 61 -7.77 -1.78 -5.79
C PHE A 61 -6.41 -1.39 -6.41
N LEU A 62 -5.62 -0.55 -5.75
CA LEU A 62 -4.28 -0.22 -6.25
C LEU A 62 -3.37 -1.43 -6.38
N ILE A 63 -3.35 -2.33 -5.40
CA ILE A 63 -2.51 -3.54 -5.44
C ILE A 63 -2.93 -4.43 -6.63
N THR A 64 -4.23 -4.60 -6.86
CA THR A 64 -4.72 -5.39 -8.01
C THR A 64 -4.34 -4.76 -9.36
N GLN A 65 -4.38 -3.43 -9.47
CA GLN A 65 -3.97 -2.72 -10.69
C GLN A 65 -2.45 -2.75 -10.91
N ILE A 66 -1.66 -2.70 -9.85
CA ILE A 66 -0.20 -2.95 -9.89
C ILE A 66 0.06 -4.37 -10.38
N ASN A 67 -0.68 -5.35 -9.85
CA ASN A 67 -0.56 -6.76 -10.22
C ASN A 67 -0.91 -7.01 -11.71
N ALA A 68 -1.83 -6.21 -12.26
CA ALA A 68 -2.20 -6.18 -13.68
C ALA A 68 -1.19 -5.42 -14.57
N GLY A 69 -0.13 -4.83 -13.99
CA GLY A 69 0.90 -4.14 -14.75
C GLY A 69 0.55 -2.71 -15.15
N LYS A 70 -0.42 -2.07 -14.48
CA LYS A 70 -0.78 -0.67 -14.78
C LYS A 70 0.22 0.30 -14.16
N LYS A 71 0.91 1.08 -15.01
CA LYS A 71 1.89 2.10 -14.57
C LYS A 71 1.29 3.16 -13.64
N TRP A 72 0.07 3.61 -13.96
CA TRP A 72 -0.58 4.68 -13.19
C TRP A 72 -0.82 4.26 -11.73
N ALA A 73 -1.16 2.99 -11.48
CA ALA A 73 -1.42 2.47 -10.13
C ALA A 73 -0.16 2.49 -9.25
N ARG A 74 1.01 2.23 -9.86
CA ARG A 74 2.31 2.36 -9.18
C ARG A 74 2.59 3.80 -8.78
N THR A 75 2.35 4.76 -9.68
CA THR A 75 2.52 6.19 -9.39
C THR A 75 1.58 6.65 -8.28
N ILE A 76 0.29 6.29 -8.34
CA ILE A 76 -0.65 6.64 -7.27
C ILE A 76 -0.22 6.01 -5.94
N SER A 77 0.25 4.76 -5.94
CA SER A 77 0.73 4.13 -4.70
C SER A 77 1.95 4.84 -4.09
N LEU A 78 2.87 5.32 -4.92
CA LEU A 78 3.99 6.14 -4.48
C LEU A 78 3.51 7.47 -3.88
N VAL A 79 2.60 8.15 -4.58
CA VAL A 79 2.03 9.43 -4.14
C VAL A 79 1.31 9.25 -2.79
N SER A 80 0.45 8.23 -2.66
CA SER A 80 -0.24 7.91 -1.41
C SER A 80 0.74 7.62 -0.27
N PHE A 81 1.85 6.93 -0.54
CA PHE A 81 2.87 6.67 0.47
C PHE A 81 3.57 7.96 0.94
N VAL A 82 3.91 8.87 0.01
CA VAL A 82 4.51 10.16 0.35
C VAL A 82 3.55 11.03 1.17
N PHE A 83 2.28 11.13 0.75
CA PHE A 83 1.26 11.87 1.51
C PHE A 83 1.04 11.26 2.90
N GLY A 84 1.00 9.93 2.99
CA GLY A 84 0.93 9.22 4.28
C GLY A 84 2.10 9.56 5.18
N GLY A 85 3.33 9.48 4.66
CA GLY A 85 4.54 9.80 5.42
C GLY A 85 4.59 11.25 5.91
N ILE A 86 4.18 12.21 5.06
CA ILE A 86 4.06 13.62 5.47
C ILE A 86 3.02 13.77 6.58
N SER A 87 1.85 13.14 6.43
CA SER A 87 0.81 13.18 7.46
C SER A 87 1.33 12.62 8.79
N THR A 88 1.99 11.46 8.77
CA THR A 88 2.58 10.84 9.97
C THR A 88 3.60 11.77 10.64
N PHE A 89 4.48 12.40 9.85
CA PHE A 89 5.46 13.34 10.37
C PHE A 89 4.81 14.58 11.01
N LEU A 90 3.76 15.12 10.40
CA LEU A 90 3.03 16.28 10.93
C LEU A 90 2.21 15.95 12.20
N THR A 91 1.83 14.69 12.38
CA THR A 91 1.07 14.25 13.57
C THR A 91 1.94 13.54 14.60
N MET A 92 3.26 13.63 14.47
CA MET A 92 4.22 12.87 15.29
C MET A 92 4.10 13.19 16.79
N ASP A 93 3.73 14.42 17.13
CA ASP A 93 3.50 14.86 18.51
C ASP A 93 2.40 14.06 19.21
N ARG A 94 1.34 13.70 18.47
CA ARG A 94 0.22 12.88 18.96
C ARG A 94 0.51 11.38 18.91
N PHE A 95 1.48 11.00 18.09
CA PHE A 95 1.92 9.61 17.90
C PHE A 95 2.59 9.04 19.16
N LEU A 96 3.17 9.91 20.00
CA LEU A 96 3.76 9.54 21.29
C LEU A 96 2.72 9.38 22.41
N GLU A 97 1.48 9.84 22.20
CA GLU A 97 0.37 9.76 23.15
C GLU A 97 -0.58 8.58 22.85
N GLY A 98 -0.41 7.92 21.69
CA GLY A 98 -1.23 6.80 21.23
C GLY A 98 -0.84 5.44 21.83
N ASP A 99 -1.58 4.40 21.43
CA ASP A 99 -1.26 3.02 21.79
C ASP A 99 0.00 2.55 21.04
N LEU A 100 1.08 2.35 21.80
CA LEU A 100 2.40 1.94 21.31
C LEU A 100 2.33 0.72 20.39
N LEU A 101 1.41 -0.21 20.63
CA LEU A 101 1.26 -1.40 19.79
C LEU A 101 0.79 -1.04 18.37
N THR A 102 -0.25 -0.22 18.27
CA THR A 102 -0.84 0.21 16.98
C THR A 102 0.18 1.01 16.16
N GLU A 103 1.01 1.80 16.84
CA GLU A 103 2.04 2.61 16.19
C GLU A 103 3.24 1.80 15.70
N LEU A 104 3.68 0.81 16.48
CA LEU A 104 4.72 -0.13 16.03
C LEU A 104 4.26 -0.93 14.81
N ILE A 105 2.99 -1.37 14.80
CA ILE A 105 2.42 -2.07 13.64
C ILE A 105 2.40 -1.15 12.41
N SER A 106 1.94 0.10 12.56
CA SER A 106 1.95 1.11 11.49
C SER A 106 3.35 1.35 10.94
N PHE A 107 4.37 1.40 11.81
CA PHE A 107 5.76 1.55 11.41
C PHE A 107 6.26 0.37 10.57
N VAL A 108 5.98 -0.87 10.99
CA VAL A 108 6.32 -2.09 10.23
C VAL A 108 5.63 -2.10 8.86
N ILE A 109 4.34 -1.74 8.80
CA ILE A 109 3.60 -1.59 7.54
C ILE A 109 4.31 -0.59 6.62
N GLY A 110 4.78 0.55 7.16
CA GLY A 110 5.53 1.56 6.43
C GLY A 110 6.82 1.02 5.80
N ILE A 111 7.60 0.22 6.54
CA ILE A 111 8.83 -0.41 6.02
C ILE A 111 8.50 -1.40 4.90
N LEU A 112 7.47 -2.23 5.07
CA LEU A 112 7.04 -3.18 4.05
C LEU A 112 6.60 -2.45 2.77
N GLN A 113 5.82 -1.38 2.93
CA GLN A 113 5.32 -0.58 1.81
C GLN A 113 6.46 0.13 1.08
N LEU A 114 7.44 0.69 1.81
CA LEU A 114 8.63 1.30 1.22
C LEU A 114 9.45 0.27 0.44
N SER A 115 9.66 -0.92 1.02
CA SER A 115 10.38 -2.02 0.39
C SER A 115 9.68 -2.48 -0.90
N ALA A 116 8.35 -2.59 -0.87
CA ALA A 116 7.55 -2.88 -2.05
C ALA A 116 7.72 -1.82 -3.14
N LEU A 117 7.67 -0.53 -2.78
CA LEU A 117 7.88 0.57 -3.74
C LEU A 117 9.29 0.51 -4.37
N ILE A 118 10.34 0.32 -3.58
CA ILE A 118 11.71 0.19 -4.10
C ILE A 118 11.80 -0.95 -5.12
N LEU A 119 11.19 -2.10 -4.83
CA LEU A 119 11.16 -3.24 -5.75
C LEU A 119 10.33 -2.95 -7.01
N LEU A 120 9.18 -2.28 -6.89
CA LEU A 120 8.34 -1.89 -8.04
C LEU A 120 9.04 -0.90 -8.98
N TYR A 121 9.92 -0.04 -8.46
CA TYR A 121 10.70 0.93 -9.22
C TYR A 121 12.10 0.44 -9.59
N SER A 122 12.44 -0.82 -9.29
CA SER A 122 13.68 -1.44 -9.76
C SER A 122 13.77 -1.47 -11.29
N LYS A 123 14.99 -1.62 -11.83
CA LYS A 123 15.23 -1.66 -13.28
C LYS A 123 14.35 -2.71 -13.98
N GLU A 124 14.24 -3.91 -13.40
CA GLU A 124 13.37 -5.00 -13.87
C GLU A 124 11.89 -4.63 -13.81
N GLY A 125 11.45 -4.00 -12.70
CA GLY A 125 10.07 -3.53 -12.57
C GLY A 125 9.72 -2.50 -13.63
N ASN A 126 10.56 -1.46 -13.79
CA ASN A 126 10.37 -0.44 -14.82
C ASN A 126 10.27 -1.02 -16.22
N ALA A 127 11.15 -1.97 -16.58
CA ALA A 127 11.11 -2.64 -17.87
C ALA A 127 9.78 -3.38 -18.09
N TRP A 128 9.32 -4.15 -17.10
CA TRP A 128 8.07 -4.91 -17.19
C TRP A 128 6.83 -4.01 -17.31
N PHE A 129 6.74 -2.97 -16.47
CA PHE A 129 5.65 -1.99 -16.57
C PHE A 129 5.69 -1.25 -17.91
N ASN A 130 6.88 -0.91 -18.42
CA ASN A 130 7.03 -0.27 -19.73
C ASN A 130 6.52 -1.15 -20.87
N LEU A 131 6.92 -2.43 -20.88
CA LEU A 131 6.48 -3.38 -21.88
C LEU A 131 4.96 -3.60 -21.85
N LYS A 132 4.36 -3.76 -20.66
CA LYS A 132 2.91 -3.97 -20.49
C LYS A 132 2.04 -2.79 -20.93
N ASN A 133 2.62 -1.60 -21.07
CA ASN A 133 1.89 -0.38 -21.46
C ASN A 133 2.43 0.20 -22.77
N ALA A 134 3.27 -0.55 -23.51
CA ALA A 134 3.70 -0.14 -24.84
C ALA A 134 2.50 -0.24 -25.81
N PRO A 135 2.31 0.74 -26.71
CA PRO A 135 1.32 0.60 -27.77
C PRO A 135 1.70 -0.60 -28.65
N LEU A 136 0.70 -1.40 -29.04
CA LEU A 136 0.87 -2.45 -30.05
C LEU A 136 1.29 -1.73 -31.34
N THR A 137 2.56 -1.84 -31.71
CA THR A 137 3.13 -1.34 -32.97
C THR A 137 3.55 -2.52 -33.82
#